data_AF-A0A921CJG1-F1
#
_entry.id   AF-A0A921CJG1-F1
#
_cell.length_a   1.000
_cell.length_b   1.000
_cell.length_c   1.000
_cell.angle_alpha   90.00
_cell.angle_beta   90.00
_cell.angle_gamma   90.00
#
_symmetry.space_group_name_H-M   'P 1'
#
loop_
_entity.id
_entity.type
_entity.pdbx_description
1 polymer ?
#
loop_
_entity_poly.entity_id
_entity_poly.type
_entity_poly.pdbx_seq_one_letter_code
_entity_poly.pdbx_strand_id
1 'polypeptide(L)'
;MRVGIPRALSYYRYFLPWRTFFEALGAEVVVSPPTTRATLEAGLGYTVPEACLPLKIFCGQVRALVGQCDALFVPSIQRFAPESTNCAKLIGLPDMLQATMDDLPPLIAPDVDLSEGTRALWALAVQVGATFTFNPLLIREAALAAWDTYRQMRTDFRTGRITPADFASSRPIGLPAAQPSNSLTVAVVGHPYNLYDPFVNHNLLTRLARLGAEVLTPERLGPRPGVDYWTFEYELVGAARLAVEQAGVNGLIAVVAFGCGPDGVMLERVRESAAGAQIPTMILTLDEHSGEAGLVTRLEAFVDMLLWRKRRAGSVSGN
;
A
#
# COMPACT_ATOMS: atom_id res chain seq x y z
N MET A 1 25.85 -0.02 -10.63
CA MET A 1 24.74 -0.94 -10.91
C MET A 1 23.44 -0.19 -10.68
N ARG A 2 22.52 -0.23 -11.64
CA ARG A 2 21.20 0.40 -11.59
C ARG A 2 20.16 -0.64 -11.20
N VAL A 3 19.48 -0.45 -10.07
CA VAL A 3 18.48 -1.38 -9.53
C VAL A 3 17.09 -0.81 -9.79
N GLY A 4 16.30 -1.49 -10.59
CA GLY A 4 14.92 -1.15 -10.88
C GLY A 4 13.99 -1.55 -9.74
N ILE A 5 13.14 -0.64 -9.26
CA ILE A 5 12.05 -0.93 -8.32
C ILE A 5 10.71 -0.54 -8.98
N PRO A 6 9.82 -1.51 -9.28
CA PRO A 6 8.50 -1.20 -9.83
C PRO A 6 7.67 -0.38 -8.85
N ARG A 7 7.06 0.71 -9.31
CA ARG A 7 6.12 1.56 -8.56
C ARG A 7 4.75 0.88 -8.41
N ALA A 8 4.73 -0.29 -7.78
CA ALA A 8 3.53 -1.09 -7.55
C ALA A 8 3.69 -1.96 -6.30
N LEU A 9 2.58 -2.45 -5.76
CA LEU A 9 2.53 -3.38 -4.63
C LEU A 9 3.36 -2.91 -3.41
N SER A 10 4.46 -3.61 -3.09
CA SER A 10 5.31 -3.38 -1.93
C SER A 10 6.07 -2.05 -1.98
N TYR A 11 6.18 -1.42 -3.15
CA TYR A 11 6.71 -0.06 -3.30
C TYR A 11 6.08 0.90 -2.30
N TYR A 12 4.74 0.91 -2.21
CA TYR A 12 3.98 1.81 -1.34
C TYR A 12 4.11 1.50 0.16
N ARG A 13 4.91 0.50 0.55
CA ARG A 13 5.18 0.15 1.95
C ARG A 13 6.66 0.27 2.31
N TYR A 14 7.55 -0.14 1.40
CA TYR A 14 8.96 -0.40 1.74
C TYR A 14 9.96 0.30 0.82
N PHE A 15 9.53 1.18 -0.08
CA PHE A 15 10.45 1.81 -1.02
C PHE A 15 11.59 2.58 -0.35
N LEU A 16 11.31 3.45 0.64
CA LEU A 16 12.35 4.27 1.27
C LEU A 16 13.47 3.45 1.94
N PRO A 17 13.18 2.44 2.79
CA PRO A 17 14.26 1.64 3.36
C PRO A 17 15.03 0.84 2.31
N TRP A 18 14.36 0.30 1.27
CA TRP A 18 15.06 -0.38 0.18
C TRP A 18 15.94 0.58 -0.62
N ARG A 19 15.47 1.79 -0.90
CA ARG A 19 16.26 2.82 -1.56
C ARG A 19 17.51 3.15 -0.76
N THR A 20 17.36 3.44 0.54
CA THR A 20 18.49 3.71 1.43
C THR A 20 19.48 2.55 1.45
N PHE A 21 19.00 1.31 1.50
CA PHE A 21 19.85 0.13 1.49
C PHE A 21 20.69 0.04 0.21
N PHE A 22 20.06 0.13 -0.97
CA PHE A 22 20.75 0.03 -2.25
C PHE A 22 21.71 1.18 -2.49
N GLU A 23 21.31 2.42 -2.18
CA GLU A 23 22.15 3.60 -2.34
C GLU A 23 23.38 3.55 -1.40
N ALA A 24 23.21 3.08 -0.17
CA ALA A 24 24.33 2.88 0.76
C ALA A 24 25.33 1.81 0.29
N LEU A 25 24.89 0.87 -0.54
CA LEU A 25 25.75 -0.13 -1.19
C LEU A 25 26.34 0.36 -2.53
N GLY A 26 26.10 1.62 -2.91
CA GLY A 26 26.63 2.23 -4.12
C GLY A 26 25.83 1.93 -5.39
N ALA A 27 24.59 1.42 -5.27
CA ALA A 27 23.69 1.25 -6.39
C ALA A 27 22.87 2.51 -6.67
N GLU A 28 22.54 2.74 -7.94
CA GLU A 28 21.56 3.76 -8.35
C GLU A 28 20.17 3.12 -8.37
N VAL A 29 19.19 3.72 -7.69
CA VAL A 29 17.81 3.20 -7.67
C VAL A 29 16.99 3.86 -8.76
N VAL A 30 16.43 3.05 -9.66
CA VAL A 30 15.57 3.49 -10.75
C VAL A 30 14.13 3.06 -10.44
N VAL A 31 13.21 4.02 -10.38
CA VAL A 31 11.79 3.73 -10.12
C VAL A 31 11.01 3.89 -11.39
N SER A 32 10.07 2.97 -11.64
CA SER A 32 9.19 3.08 -12.81
C SER A 32 8.30 4.36 -12.73
N PRO A 33 7.84 4.88 -13.87
CA PRO A 33 7.04 6.10 -13.92
C PRO A 33 5.68 5.95 -13.21
N PRO A 34 4.96 7.06 -12.94
CA PRO A 34 3.58 7.00 -12.47
C PRO A 34 2.71 6.09 -13.34
N THR A 35 1.78 5.36 -12.72
CA THR A 35 0.87 4.48 -13.43
C THR A 35 0.00 5.28 -14.41
N THR A 36 -0.12 4.78 -15.62
CA THR A 36 -0.99 5.33 -16.68
C THR A 36 -1.83 4.22 -17.30
N ARG A 37 -2.77 4.61 -18.19
CA ARG A 37 -3.50 3.64 -18.99
C ARG A 37 -2.56 2.74 -19.81
N ALA A 38 -1.51 3.32 -20.39
CA ALA A 38 -0.50 2.58 -21.14
C ALA A 38 0.27 1.59 -20.25
N THR A 39 0.54 1.96 -18.98
CA THR A 39 1.14 1.04 -18.00
C THR A 39 0.23 -0.17 -17.78
N LEU A 40 -1.06 0.06 -17.51
CA LEU A 40 -2.02 -1.03 -17.32
C LEU A 40 -2.09 -1.93 -18.57
N GLU A 41 -2.24 -1.35 -19.75
CA GLU A 41 -2.33 -2.09 -21.02
C GLU A 41 -1.08 -2.91 -21.31
N ALA A 42 0.11 -2.36 -21.04
CA ALA A 42 1.36 -3.10 -21.16
C ALA A 42 1.45 -4.30 -20.20
N GLY A 43 0.78 -4.23 -19.05
CA GLY A 43 0.75 -5.32 -18.07
C GLY A 43 -0.24 -6.43 -18.40
N LEU A 44 -1.35 -6.12 -19.08
CA LEU A 44 -2.41 -7.09 -19.39
C LEU A 44 -1.90 -8.31 -20.16
N GLY A 45 -0.95 -8.12 -21.09
CA GLY A 45 -0.39 -9.20 -21.90
C GLY A 45 0.43 -10.24 -21.13
N TYR A 46 0.81 -9.96 -19.88
CA TYR A 46 1.66 -10.81 -19.05
C TYR A 46 0.92 -11.42 -17.86
N THR A 47 -0.41 -11.31 -17.86
CA THR A 47 -1.26 -11.78 -16.77
C THR A 47 -2.47 -12.51 -17.33
N VAL A 48 -3.00 -13.45 -16.56
CA VAL A 48 -4.31 -14.04 -16.86
C VAL A 48 -5.43 -13.00 -16.62
N PRO A 49 -6.56 -13.08 -17.33
CA PRO A 49 -7.69 -12.15 -17.14
C PRO A 49 -8.18 -12.03 -15.68
N GLU A 50 -8.12 -13.13 -14.93
CA GLU A 50 -8.54 -13.23 -13.52
C GLU A 50 -7.48 -12.71 -12.53
N ALA A 51 -6.33 -12.23 -13.02
CA ALA A 51 -5.34 -11.55 -12.20
C ALA A 51 -5.96 -10.30 -11.54
N CYS A 52 -5.52 -9.99 -10.33
CA CYS A 52 -6.02 -8.79 -9.67
C CYS A 52 -5.42 -7.54 -10.33
N LEU A 53 -6.16 -6.43 -10.30
CA LEU A 53 -5.71 -5.15 -10.85
C LEU A 53 -4.27 -4.76 -10.40
N PRO A 54 -3.87 -4.90 -9.12
CA PRO A 54 -2.52 -4.56 -8.67
C PRO A 54 -1.42 -5.39 -9.35
N LEU A 55 -1.70 -6.66 -9.66
CA LEU A 55 -0.75 -7.53 -10.37
C LEU A 55 -0.61 -7.12 -11.84
N LYS A 56 -1.73 -6.80 -12.50
CA LYS A 56 -1.73 -6.27 -13.88
C LYS A 56 -0.88 -4.99 -13.97
N ILE A 57 -1.08 -4.07 -13.03
CA ILE A 57 -0.27 -2.85 -12.94
C ILE A 57 1.20 -3.16 -12.66
N PHE A 58 1.48 -4.09 -11.73
CA PHE A 58 2.84 -4.49 -11.42
C PHE A 58 3.60 -4.98 -12.66
N CYS A 59 3.01 -5.89 -13.45
CA CYS A 59 3.60 -6.35 -14.71
C CYS A 59 3.86 -5.19 -15.68
N GLY A 60 2.93 -4.24 -15.80
CA GLY A 60 3.12 -3.02 -16.59
C GLY A 60 4.27 -2.14 -16.10
N GLN A 61 4.43 -2.01 -14.78
CA GLN A 61 5.53 -1.27 -14.16
C GLN A 61 6.88 -1.96 -14.37
N VAL A 62 6.91 -3.29 -14.38
CA VAL A 62 8.11 -4.07 -14.75
C VAL A 62 8.48 -3.82 -16.20
N ARG A 63 7.51 -3.85 -17.14
CA ARG A 63 7.74 -3.52 -18.55
C ARG A 63 8.35 -2.14 -18.75
N ALA A 64 7.93 -1.15 -17.97
CA ALA A 64 8.49 0.19 -18.01
C ALA A 64 9.96 0.26 -17.55
N LEU A 65 10.46 -0.73 -16.79
CA LEU A 65 11.84 -0.78 -16.30
C LEU A 65 12.78 -1.64 -17.16
N VAL A 66 12.25 -2.45 -18.07
CA VAL A 66 13.06 -3.24 -19.01
C VAL A 66 13.89 -2.30 -19.88
N GLY A 67 15.20 -2.56 -19.94
CA GLY A 67 16.17 -1.70 -20.62
C GLY A 67 16.56 -0.41 -19.86
N GLN A 68 15.96 -0.15 -18.70
CA GLN A 68 16.28 1.03 -17.87
C GLN A 68 17.13 0.71 -16.63
N CYS A 69 17.35 -0.56 -16.31
CA CYS A 69 18.10 -1.00 -15.14
C CYS A 69 18.95 -2.24 -15.44
N ASP A 70 19.98 -2.46 -14.63
CA ASP A 70 20.90 -3.60 -14.74
C ASP A 70 20.33 -4.85 -14.04
N ALA A 71 19.49 -4.65 -13.02
CA ALA A 71 18.75 -5.69 -12.33
C ALA A 71 17.43 -5.14 -11.77
N LEU A 72 16.46 -6.02 -11.57
CA LEU A 72 15.14 -5.67 -11.05
C LEU A 72 14.95 -6.25 -9.66
N PHE A 73 14.59 -5.41 -8.69
CA PHE A 73 14.28 -5.85 -7.34
C PHE A 73 12.80 -6.27 -7.24
N VAL A 74 12.58 -7.58 -7.08
CA VAL A 74 11.26 -8.21 -6.99
C VAL A 74 11.29 -9.21 -5.84
N PRO A 75 11.11 -8.78 -4.59
CA PRO A 75 11.13 -9.70 -3.47
C PRO A 75 9.88 -10.61 -3.47
N SER A 76 10.09 -11.89 -3.18
CA SER A 76 9.02 -12.85 -2.84
C SER A 76 8.65 -12.64 -1.38
N ILE A 77 7.57 -11.91 -1.11
CA ILE A 77 7.18 -11.58 0.27
C ILE A 77 6.36 -12.73 0.84
N GLN A 78 6.99 -13.57 1.65
CA GLN A 78 6.40 -14.78 2.19
C GLN A 78 5.67 -14.52 3.51
N ARG A 79 6.41 -14.19 4.57
CA ARG A 79 5.86 -14.12 5.94
C ARG A 79 6.51 -13.00 6.72
N PHE A 80 5.76 -12.38 7.63
CA PHE A 80 6.30 -11.42 8.60
C PHE A 80 6.18 -11.90 10.05
N ALA A 81 5.39 -12.94 10.29
CA ALA A 81 5.20 -13.58 11.59
C ALA A 81 5.01 -15.11 11.43
N PRO A 82 5.32 -15.94 12.45
CA PRO A 82 5.33 -17.41 12.35
C PRO A 82 4.05 -18.06 11.81
N GLU A 83 2.88 -17.53 12.17
CA GLU A 83 1.56 -18.07 11.79
C GLU A 83 0.90 -17.28 10.65
N SER A 84 1.68 -16.47 9.94
CA SER A 84 1.20 -15.66 8.82
C SER A 84 1.80 -16.10 7.50
N THR A 85 1.11 -15.78 6.42
CA THR A 85 1.58 -15.84 5.04
C THR A 85 1.13 -14.58 4.31
N ASN A 86 1.48 -14.45 3.04
CA ASN A 86 0.96 -13.42 2.16
C ASN A 86 0.22 -14.07 0.99
N CYS A 87 -0.38 -13.24 0.14
CA CYS A 87 -1.12 -13.74 -0.99
C CYS A 87 -0.20 -14.51 -1.95
N ALA A 88 -0.71 -15.60 -2.53
CA ALA A 88 0.07 -16.45 -3.43
C ALA A 88 0.66 -15.68 -4.62
N LYS A 89 -0.05 -14.64 -5.10
CA LYS A 89 0.40 -13.76 -6.19
C LYS A 89 1.60 -12.89 -5.78
N LEU A 90 1.72 -12.50 -4.50
CA LEU A 90 2.84 -11.71 -3.99
C LEU A 90 4.09 -12.58 -3.76
N ILE A 91 3.88 -13.80 -3.26
CA ILE A 91 4.93 -14.81 -3.07
C ILE A 91 5.51 -15.21 -4.43
N GLY A 92 4.63 -15.59 -5.37
CA GLY A 92 5.03 -16.04 -6.69
C GLY A 92 5.42 -14.92 -7.67
N LEU A 93 5.56 -13.65 -7.25
CA LEU A 93 5.89 -12.57 -8.19
C LEU A 93 7.13 -12.84 -9.04
N PRO A 94 8.28 -13.26 -8.46
CA PRO A 94 9.50 -13.47 -9.25
C PRO A 94 9.30 -14.57 -10.29
N ASP A 95 8.71 -15.70 -9.86
CA ASP A 95 8.47 -16.86 -10.72
C ASP A 95 7.49 -16.53 -11.84
N MET A 96 6.42 -15.79 -11.53
CA MET A 96 5.43 -15.36 -12.52
C MET A 96 6.06 -14.46 -13.58
N LEU A 97 6.93 -13.52 -13.18
CA LEU A 97 7.65 -12.68 -14.13
C LEU A 97 8.56 -13.51 -15.03
N GLN A 98 9.40 -14.39 -14.45
CA GLN A 98 10.31 -15.24 -15.22
C GLN A 98 9.58 -16.17 -16.18
N ALA A 99 8.38 -16.64 -15.82
CA ALA A 99 7.58 -17.51 -16.66
C ALA A 99 6.85 -16.79 -17.79
N THR A 100 6.68 -15.46 -17.71
CA THR A 100 5.85 -14.69 -18.65
C THR A 100 6.64 -13.65 -19.46
N MET A 101 7.84 -13.27 -19.03
CA MET A 101 8.66 -12.24 -19.66
C MET A 101 10.07 -12.76 -19.94
N ASP A 102 10.40 -12.97 -21.22
CA ASP A 102 11.69 -13.54 -21.65
C ASP A 102 12.86 -12.52 -21.62
N ASP A 103 12.56 -11.23 -21.73
CA ASP A 103 13.52 -10.13 -21.85
C ASP A 103 13.78 -9.40 -20.52
N LEU A 104 13.55 -10.08 -19.39
CA LEU A 104 13.78 -9.49 -18.07
C LEU A 104 15.28 -9.27 -17.80
N PRO A 105 15.66 -8.13 -17.18
CA PRO A 105 16.96 -8.03 -16.54
C PRO A 105 17.05 -9.03 -15.37
N PRO A 106 18.27 -9.39 -14.91
CA PRO A 106 18.45 -10.25 -13.74
C PRO A 106 17.62 -9.81 -12.54
N LEU A 107 16.95 -10.76 -11.88
CA LEU A 107 16.12 -10.47 -10.71
C LEU A 107 16.94 -10.53 -9.42
N ILE A 108 16.81 -9.49 -8.59
CA ILE A 108 17.15 -9.53 -7.17
C ILE A 108 15.86 -9.90 -6.45
N ALA A 109 15.64 -11.20 -6.25
CA ALA A 109 14.39 -11.75 -5.75
C ALA A 109 14.60 -12.61 -4.50
N PRO A 110 14.93 -12.00 -3.35
CA PRO A 110 15.03 -12.75 -2.11
C PRO A 110 13.65 -13.24 -1.66
N ASP A 111 13.63 -14.39 -0.99
CA ASP A 111 12.51 -14.80 -0.17
C ASP A 111 12.51 -13.99 1.13
N VAL A 112 11.53 -13.10 1.25
CA VAL A 112 11.33 -12.27 2.45
C VAL A 112 10.45 -13.04 3.41
N ASP A 113 11.10 -13.77 4.30
CA ASP A 113 10.49 -14.38 5.48
C ASP A 113 11.11 -13.77 6.74
N LEU A 114 10.35 -12.92 7.42
CA LEU A 114 10.76 -12.26 8.67
C LEU A 114 10.12 -12.88 9.91
N SER A 115 9.59 -14.11 9.80
CA SER A 115 8.91 -14.79 10.91
C SER A 115 9.82 -15.04 12.13
N GLU A 116 11.14 -15.17 11.93
CA GLU A 116 12.14 -15.28 13.00
C GLU A 116 12.69 -13.92 13.46
N GLY A 117 12.05 -12.81 13.08
CA GLY A 117 12.38 -11.46 13.51
C GLY A 117 13.76 -11.00 13.04
N THR A 118 14.54 -10.41 13.96
CA THR A 118 15.80 -9.71 13.63
C THR A 118 16.83 -10.62 12.97
N ARG A 119 16.86 -11.92 13.31
CA ARG A 119 17.81 -12.86 12.70
C ARG A 119 17.54 -13.02 11.20
N ALA A 120 16.28 -13.20 10.82
CA ALA A 120 15.88 -13.35 9.43
C ALA A 120 16.04 -12.04 8.65
N LEU A 121 15.75 -10.89 9.28
CA LEU A 121 16.06 -9.58 8.69
C LEU A 121 17.56 -9.46 8.39
N TRP A 122 18.42 -9.98 9.27
CA TRP A 122 19.86 -9.94 9.05
C TRP A 122 20.28 -10.83 7.89
N ALA A 123 19.77 -12.06 7.85
CA ALA A 123 20.02 -12.99 6.77
C ALA A 123 19.59 -12.41 5.41
N LEU A 124 18.42 -11.78 5.36
CA LEU A 124 17.92 -11.08 4.17
C LEU A 124 18.87 -9.98 3.71
N ALA A 125 19.33 -9.11 4.61
CA ALA A 125 20.23 -8.03 4.21
C ALA A 125 21.60 -8.54 3.75
N VAL A 126 22.12 -9.62 4.33
CA VAL A 126 23.34 -10.29 3.84
C VAL A 126 23.11 -10.90 2.46
N GLN A 127 22.01 -11.61 2.26
CA GLN A 127 21.66 -12.23 0.98
C GLN A 127 21.57 -11.20 -0.14
N VAL A 128 20.84 -10.10 0.07
CA VAL A 128 20.67 -9.03 -0.93
C VAL A 128 21.95 -8.20 -1.07
N GLY A 129 22.63 -7.88 0.03
CA GLY A 129 23.84 -7.07 0.03
C GLY A 129 25.03 -7.74 -0.66
N ALA A 130 25.10 -9.07 -0.60
CA ALA A 130 26.13 -9.87 -1.27
C ALA A 130 26.10 -9.74 -2.80
N THR A 131 24.99 -9.27 -3.39
CA THR A 131 24.91 -8.94 -4.82
C THR A 131 25.78 -7.73 -5.19
N PHE A 132 26.09 -6.85 -4.23
CA PHE A 132 26.79 -5.59 -4.46
C PHE A 132 28.21 -5.58 -3.89
N THR A 133 28.44 -6.27 -2.77
CA THR A 133 29.72 -6.23 -2.06
C THR A 133 29.99 -7.48 -1.25
N PHE A 134 31.27 -7.82 -1.10
CA PHE A 134 31.73 -8.86 -0.16
C PHE A 134 32.08 -8.29 1.22
N ASN A 135 31.95 -6.98 1.45
CA ASN A 135 32.27 -6.35 2.72
C ASN A 135 31.09 -6.45 3.71
N PRO A 136 31.16 -7.30 4.75
CA PRO A 136 30.05 -7.47 5.69
C PRO A 136 29.80 -6.24 6.57
N LEU A 137 30.82 -5.39 6.80
CA LEU A 137 30.64 -4.15 7.56
C LEU A 137 29.80 -3.14 6.78
N LEU A 138 30.05 -3.03 5.47
CA LEU A 138 29.29 -2.14 4.60
C LEU A 138 27.83 -2.59 4.47
N ILE A 139 27.58 -3.89 4.30
CA ILE A 139 26.22 -4.46 4.31
C ILE A 139 25.54 -4.14 5.65
N ARG A 140 26.28 -4.26 6.75
CA ARG A 140 25.73 -3.98 8.06
C ARG A 140 25.30 -2.53 8.21
N GLU A 141 26.17 -1.60 7.82
CA GLU A 141 25.89 -0.17 7.88
C GLU A 141 24.70 0.20 7.00
N ALA A 142 24.63 -0.33 5.77
CA ALA A 142 23.51 -0.13 4.87
C ALA A 142 22.18 -0.61 5.47
N ALA A 143 22.14 -1.78 6.11
CA ALA A 143 20.94 -2.31 6.73
C ALA A 143 20.50 -1.54 7.97
N LEU A 144 21.45 -1.06 8.79
CA LEU A 144 21.13 -0.19 9.93
C LEU A 144 20.55 1.14 9.44
N ALA A 145 21.14 1.76 8.41
CA ALA A 145 20.61 2.97 7.80
C ALA A 145 19.19 2.77 7.21
N ALA A 146 18.97 1.63 6.55
CA ALA A 146 17.64 1.25 6.05
C ALA A 146 16.63 1.05 7.19
N TRP A 147 17.03 0.42 8.30
CA TRP A 147 16.19 0.23 9.47
C TRP A 147 15.81 1.55 10.13
N ASP A 148 16.76 2.47 10.29
CA ASP A 148 16.49 3.80 10.83
C ASP A 148 15.57 4.60 9.91
N THR A 149 15.77 4.50 8.59
CA THR A 149 14.85 5.06 7.58
C THR A 149 13.44 4.50 7.74
N TYR A 150 13.29 3.18 7.91
CA TYR A 150 11.99 2.54 8.12
C TYR A 150 11.29 3.05 9.39
N ARG A 151 12.04 3.17 10.50
CA ARG A 151 11.51 3.70 11.77
C ARG A 151 11.06 5.15 11.67
N GLN A 152 11.84 5.99 10.99
CA GLN A 152 11.49 7.38 10.76
C GLN A 152 10.26 7.51 9.86
N MET A 153 10.25 6.79 8.72
CA MET A 153 9.12 6.72 7.80
C MET A 153 7.81 6.32 8.52
N ARG A 154 7.87 5.30 9.38
CA ARG A 154 6.75 4.87 10.22
C ARG A 154 6.22 5.98 11.14
N THR A 155 7.11 6.79 11.71
CA THR A 155 6.71 7.95 12.54
C THR A 155 6.10 9.05 11.69
N ASP A 156 6.69 9.36 10.54
CA ASP A 156 6.22 10.40 9.63
C ASP A 156 4.85 10.06 9.04
N PHE A 157 4.58 8.79 8.72
CA PHE A 157 3.25 8.33 8.34
C PHE A 157 2.20 8.53 9.44
N ARG A 158 2.54 8.23 10.70
CA ARG A 158 1.63 8.42 11.83
C ARG A 158 1.25 9.88 12.03
N THR A 159 2.20 10.78 11.82
CA THR A 159 1.98 12.24 11.91
C THR A 159 1.34 12.83 10.65
N GLY A 160 1.22 12.06 9.57
CA GLY A 160 0.71 12.54 8.27
C GLY A 160 1.68 13.46 7.52
N ARG A 161 2.94 13.55 7.96
CA ARG A 161 3.98 14.41 7.36
C ARG A 161 4.32 13.96 5.94
N ILE A 162 4.35 12.65 5.73
CA ILE A 162 4.56 12.02 4.42
C ILE A 162 3.53 10.91 4.25
N THR A 163 3.32 10.51 3.00
CA THR A 163 2.51 9.36 2.60
C THR A 163 3.28 8.51 1.59
N PRO A 164 2.85 7.26 1.32
CA PRO A 164 3.42 6.48 0.23
C PRO A 164 3.38 7.17 -1.16
N ALA A 165 2.45 8.10 -1.39
CA ALA A 165 2.41 8.89 -2.61
C ALA A 165 3.61 9.87 -2.74
N ASP A 166 4.24 10.24 -1.63
CA ASP A 166 5.32 11.23 -1.58
C ASP A 166 6.71 10.62 -1.86
N PHE A 167 6.83 9.30 -1.97
CA PHE A 167 8.11 8.58 -2.08
C PHE A 167 9.00 9.04 -3.24
N ALA A 168 8.40 9.38 -4.38
CA ALA A 168 9.08 9.90 -5.56
C ALA A 168 9.14 11.45 -5.61
N SER A 169 8.56 12.14 -4.63
CA SER A 169 8.53 13.60 -4.58
C SER A 169 9.76 14.15 -3.86
N SER A 170 10.37 15.20 -4.42
CA SER A 170 11.41 15.97 -3.73
C SER A 170 10.85 16.85 -2.61
N ARG A 171 9.54 17.12 -2.64
CA ARG A 171 8.82 17.90 -1.63
C ARG A 171 7.60 17.10 -1.17
N PRO A 172 7.66 16.39 -0.04
CA PRO A 172 6.52 15.65 0.46
C PRO A 172 5.40 16.62 0.81
N ILE A 173 4.19 16.29 0.37
CA ILE A 173 2.96 17.05 0.63
C ILE A 173 2.27 16.47 1.87
N GLY A 174 2.46 15.18 2.14
CA GLY A 174 1.76 14.49 3.21
C GLY A 174 0.30 14.25 2.86
N LEU A 175 -0.52 13.99 3.87
CA LEU A 175 -1.96 13.82 3.63
C LEU A 175 -2.62 15.17 3.28
N PRO A 176 -3.52 15.20 2.29
CA PRO A 176 -4.29 16.39 1.98
C PRO A 176 -5.02 16.90 3.22
N ALA A 177 -4.78 18.15 3.59
CA ALA A 177 -5.50 18.78 4.69
C ALA A 177 -6.97 18.95 4.31
N ALA A 178 -7.88 18.55 5.21
CA ALA A 178 -9.30 18.79 5.04
C ALA A 178 -9.55 20.30 5.01
N GLN A 179 -10.44 20.75 4.11
CA GLN A 179 -10.91 22.12 4.19
C GLN A 179 -11.71 22.31 5.49
N PRO A 180 -11.68 23.50 6.14
CA PRO A 180 -12.30 23.76 7.45
C PRO A 180 -13.85 23.64 7.49
N SER A 181 -14.48 23.03 6.49
CA SER A 181 -15.92 22.81 6.44
C SER A 181 -16.30 21.42 6.97
N ASN A 182 -17.29 21.38 7.87
CA ASN A 182 -18.10 20.22 8.30
C ASN A 182 -17.51 19.18 9.28
N SER A 183 -16.22 19.25 9.62
CA SER A 183 -15.55 18.43 10.65
C SER A 183 -15.87 16.92 10.60
N LEU A 184 -15.95 16.33 9.41
CA LEU A 184 -16.12 14.88 9.28
C LEU A 184 -14.76 14.19 9.41
N THR A 185 -14.74 13.04 10.08
CA THR A 185 -13.59 12.13 10.07
C THR A 185 -14.01 10.82 9.40
N VAL A 186 -13.33 10.46 8.31
CA VAL A 186 -13.60 9.25 7.53
C VAL A 186 -12.37 8.36 7.54
N ALA A 187 -12.55 7.12 7.99
CA ALA A 187 -11.50 6.10 7.88
C ALA A 187 -11.50 5.51 6.47
N VAL A 188 -10.34 5.43 5.84
CA VAL A 188 -10.18 4.80 4.52
C VAL A 188 -9.19 3.66 4.68
N VAL A 189 -9.69 2.43 4.54
CA VAL A 189 -8.92 1.21 4.76
C VAL A 189 -8.79 0.46 3.46
N GLY A 190 -7.57 0.10 3.08
CA GLY A 190 -7.26 -0.65 1.87
C GLY A 190 -5.76 -0.75 1.72
N HIS A 191 -5.30 -1.60 0.80
CA HIS A 191 -3.87 -1.73 0.57
C HIS A 191 -3.26 -0.40 0.07
N PRO A 192 -2.02 -0.05 0.48
CA PRO A 192 -1.40 1.22 0.10
C PRO A 192 -1.32 1.44 -1.41
N TYR A 193 -1.08 0.38 -2.19
CA TYR A 193 -1.07 0.46 -3.65
C TYR A 193 -2.45 0.79 -4.27
N ASN A 194 -3.55 0.58 -3.54
CA ASN A 194 -4.88 1.05 -3.91
C ASN A 194 -5.17 2.46 -3.36
N LEU A 195 -4.57 2.84 -2.23
CA LEU A 195 -4.86 4.14 -1.58
C LEU A 195 -4.02 5.30 -2.11
N TYR A 196 -2.85 5.03 -2.68
CA TYR A 196 -1.87 6.06 -3.02
C TYR A 196 -1.47 6.11 -4.49
N ASP A 197 -2.00 5.20 -5.33
CA ASP A 197 -1.86 5.29 -6.78
C ASP A 197 -3.01 6.13 -7.37
N PRO A 198 -2.74 7.36 -7.89
CA PRO A 198 -3.78 8.27 -8.36
C PRO A 198 -4.57 7.75 -9.56
N PHE A 199 -3.95 6.91 -10.40
CA PHE A 199 -4.60 6.31 -11.56
C PHE A 199 -5.61 5.24 -11.12
N VAL A 200 -5.25 4.46 -10.10
CA VAL A 200 -6.06 3.36 -9.59
C VAL A 200 -7.30 3.84 -8.84
N ASN A 201 -7.13 4.85 -7.97
CA ASN A 201 -8.19 5.29 -7.07
C ASN A 201 -8.83 6.61 -7.43
N HIS A 202 -8.44 7.19 -8.57
CA HIS A 202 -8.99 8.45 -9.07
C HIS A 202 -8.81 9.62 -8.08
N ASN A 203 -7.67 9.67 -7.38
CA ASN A 203 -7.35 10.68 -6.35
C ASN A 203 -8.30 10.67 -5.13
N LEU A 204 -8.72 9.48 -4.69
CA LEU A 204 -9.67 9.26 -3.59
C LEU A 204 -9.43 10.14 -2.35
N LEU A 205 -8.22 10.10 -1.78
CA LEU A 205 -7.92 10.80 -0.52
C LEU A 205 -8.01 12.33 -0.68
N THR A 206 -7.50 12.86 -1.80
CA THR A 206 -7.59 14.29 -2.13
C THR A 206 -9.03 14.76 -2.30
N ARG A 207 -9.89 13.92 -2.91
CA ARG A 207 -11.31 14.26 -3.07
C ARG A 207 -12.05 14.29 -1.75
N LEU A 208 -11.81 13.31 -0.87
CA LEU A 208 -12.41 13.31 0.48
C LEU A 208 -12.01 14.57 1.26
N ALA A 209 -10.74 14.98 1.20
CA ALA A 209 -10.28 16.21 1.83
C ALA A 209 -10.95 17.47 1.25
N ARG A 210 -11.17 17.52 -0.07
CA ARG A 210 -11.93 18.61 -0.74
C ARG A 210 -13.41 18.63 -0.34
N LEU A 211 -14.00 17.49 -0.04
CA LEU A 211 -15.35 17.36 0.50
C LEU A 211 -15.44 17.71 2.01
N GLY A 212 -14.32 18.13 2.63
CA GLY A 212 -14.28 18.55 4.03
C GLY A 212 -14.13 17.39 5.03
N ALA A 213 -13.75 16.20 4.57
CA ALA A 213 -13.47 15.05 5.44
C ALA A 213 -11.98 14.99 5.78
N GLU A 214 -11.67 14.94 7.08
CA GLU A 214 -10.38 14.47 7.55
C GLU A 214 -10.29 12.95 7.32
N VAL A 215 -9.18 12.51 6.74
CA VAL A 215 -8.97 11.10 6.40
C VAL A 215 -8.04 10.42 7.40
N LEU A 216 -8.47 9.27 7.90
CA LEU A 216 -7.65 8.34 8.68
C LEU A 216 -7.31 7.12 7.83
N THR A 217 -6.03 6.95 7.52
CA THR A 217 -5.51 5.79 6.76
C THR A 217 -4.86 4.76 7.71
N PRO A 218 -4.62 3.51 7.26
CA PRO A 218 -4.02 2.49 8.11
C PRO A 218 -2.67 2.90 8.71
N GLU A 219 -1.86 3.66 7.95
CA GLU A 219 -0.54 4.09 8.40
C GLU A 219 -0.61 5.15 9.51
N ARG A 220 -1.70 5.93 9.59
CA ARG A 220 -1.95 6.87 10.70
C ARG A 220 -2.36 6.17 11.97
N LEU A 221 -3.27 5.20 11.84
CA LEU A 221 -3.83 4.43 12.97
C LEU A 221 -2.77 3.55 13.62
N GLY A 222 -1.82 3.06 12.81
CA GLY A 222 -0.77 2.16 13.25
C GLY A 222 -1.25 0.72 13.37
N PRO A 223 -0.35 -0.23 13.61
CA PRO A 223 -0.71 -1.64 13.69
C PRO A 223 -1.43 -1.94 15.00
N ARG A 224 -2.50 -2.73 14.94
CA ARG A 224 -3.04 -3.46 16.10
C ARG A 224 -2.43 -4.88 16.11
N PRO A 225 -2.00 -5.45 17.26
CA PRO A 225 -1.54 -6.83 17.35
C PRO A 225 -2.70 -7.86 17.45
N GLY A 226 -2.50 -9.04 16.87
CA GLY A 226 -3.53 -10.08 16.64
C GLY A 226 -3.07 -11.10 15.58
N VAL A 227 -3.87 -12.15 15.37
CA VAL A 227 -3.49 -13.32 14.55
C VAL A 227 -4.47 -13.47 13.38
N ASP A 228 -3.98 -13.43 12.14
CA ASP A 228 -4.70 -13.89 10.95
C ASP A 228 -3.70 -14.47 9.94
N TYR A 229 -4.20 -15.31 9.03
CA TYR A 229 -3.39 -16.07 8.09
C TYR A 229 -2.68 -15.16 7.07
N TRP A 230 -3.28 -14.04 6.64
CA TRP A 230 -2.61 -13.10 5.75
C TRP A 230 -2.13 -11.83 6.45
N THR A 231 -0.82 -11.52 6.38
CA THR A 231 -0.24 -10.43 7.15
C THR A 231 -0.82 -9.06 6.81
N PHE A 232 -0.97 -8.71 5.53
CA PHE A 232 -1.41 -7.36 5.18
C PHE A 232 -2.89 -7.14 5.50
N GLU A 233 -3.71 -8.15 5.30
CA GLU A 233 -5.13 -8.16 5.58
C GLU A 233 -5.36 -8.06 7.08
N TYR A 234 -4.54 -8.75 7.87
CA TYR A 234 -4.50 -8.59 9.31
C TYR A 234 -4.27 -7.12 9.73
N GLU A 235 -3.28 -6.45 9.14
CA GLU A 235 -3.03 -5.03 9.42
C GLU A 235 -4.21 -4.14 9.02
N LEU A 236 -4.85 -4.40 7.87
CA LEU A 236 -5.99 -3.62 7.39
C LEU A 236 -7.23 -3.81 8.27
N VAL A 237 -7.54 -5.05 8.68
CA VAL A 237 -8.61 -5.34 9.63
C VAL A 237 -8.32 -4.71 10.99
N GLY A 238 -7.07 -4.79 11.45
CA GLY A 238 -6.61 -4.13 12.68
C GLY A 238 -6.81 -2.62 12.63
N ALA A 239 -6.44 -1.98 11.51
CA ALA A 239 -6.66 -0.56 11.27
C ALA A 239 -8.15 -0.20 11.24
N ALA A 240 -8.99 -0.97 10.55
CA ALA A 240 -10.43 -0.76 10.55
C ALA A 240 -11.03 -0.83 11.96
N ARG A 241 -10.60 -1.79 12.77
CA ARG A 241 -11.04 -1.91 14.17
C ARG A 241 -10.62 -0.72 15.01
N LEU A 242 -9.36 -0.29 14.92
CA LEU A 242 -8.88 0.92 15.61
C LEU A 242 -9.67 2.16 15.17
N ALA A 243 -9.98 2.28 13.88
CA ALA A 243 -10.76 3.39 13.36
C ALA A 243 -12.18 3.42 13.94
N VAL A 244 -12.89 2.29 13.98
CA VAL A 244 -14.28 2.28 14.48
C VAL A 244 -14.38 2.41 16.01
N GLU A 245 -13.30 2.06 16.73
CA GLU A 245 -13.16 2.30 18.18
C GLU A 245 -12.78 3.76 18.50
N GLN A 246 -12.21 4.50 17.54
CA GLN A 246 -11.78 5.87 17.75
C GLN A 246 -12.97 6.83 17.79
N ALA A 247 -13.06 7.59 18.89
CA ALA A 247 -14.07 8.63 19.04
C ALA A 247 -13.98 9.65 17.89
N GLY A 248 -15.13 10.00 17.31
CA GLY A 248 -15.23 11.03 16.27
C GLY A 248 -15.21 10.51 14.83
N VAL A 249 -14.92 9.23 14.59
CA VAL A 249 -15.03 8.65 13.24
C VAL A 249 -16.50 8.58 12.82
N ASN A 250 -16.82 9.16 11.66
CA ASN A 250 -18.17 9.27 11.15
C ASN A 250 -18.52 8.21 10.10
N GLY A 251 -17.52 7.69 9.39
CA GLY A 251 -17.72 6.67 8.37
C GLY A 251 -16.44 5.92 8.04
N LEU A 252 -16.61 4.76 7.40
CA LEU A 252 -15.51 3.92 6.94
C LEU A 252 -15.66 3.64 5.43
N ILE A 253 -14.57 3.74 4.69
CA ILE A 253 -14.48 3.35 3.28
C ILE A 253 -13.47 2.22 3.17
N ALA A 254 -13.93 1.02 2.79
CA ALA A 254 -13.06 -0.10 2.48
C ALA A 254 -12.76 -0.11 0.98
N VAL A 255 -11.48 -0.02 0.61
CA VAL A 255 -10.99 0.01 -0.77
C VAL A 255 -10.35 -1.32 -1.12
N VAL A 256 -10.96 -2.03 -2.06
CA VAL A 256 -10.55 -3.38 -2.48
C VAL A 256 -10.31 -3.44 -3.98
N ALA A 257 -9.49 -4.36 -4.45
CA ALA A 257 -9.27 -4.59 -5.87
C ALA A 257 -10.05 -5.81 -6.36
N PHE A 258 -10.64 -5.71 -7.55
CA PHE A 258 -11.25 -6.85 -8.23
C PHE A 258 -10.19 -7.95 -8.47
N GLY A 259 -10.61 -9.22 -8.30
CA GLY A 259 -9.72 -10.38 -8.41
C GLY A 259 -8.71 -10.56 -7.26
N CYS A 260 -8.76 -9.71 -6.22
CA CYS A 260 -7.95 -9.87 -5.03
C CYS A 260 -8.62 -10.81 -4.03
N GLY A 261 -8.13 -12.05 -3.94
CA GLY A 261 -8.66 -13.06 -3.02
C GLY A 261 -8.61 -12.64 -1.54
N PRO A 262 -7.44 -12.17 -1.03
CA PRO A 262 -7.31 -11.73 0.36
C PRO A 262 -8.25 -10.58 0.77
N ASP A 263 -8.51 -9.64 -0.15
CA ASP A 263 -9.45 -8.55 0.07
C ASP A 263 -10.85 -9.06 0.43
N GLY A 264 -11.28 -10.19 -0.14
CA GLY A 264 -12.60 -10.77 0.15
C GLY A 264 -12.78 -11.16 1.62
N VAL A 265 -11.75 -11.72 2.25
CA VAL A 265 -11.78 -12.10 3.67
C VAL A 265 -11.60 -10.87 4.56
N MET A 266 -10.69 -9.97 4.20
CA MET A 266 -10.51 -8.69 4.90
C MET A 266 -11.82 -7.91 4.98
N LEU A 267 -12.54 -7.83 3.86
CA LEU A 267 -13.76 -7.06 3.73
C LEU A 267 -14.87 -7.54 4.68
N GLU A 268 -15.02 -8.85 4.87
CA GLU A 268 -16.02 -9.39 5.79
C GLU A 268 -15.73 -8.97 7.24
N ARG A 269 -14.48 -9.14 7.69
CA ARG A 269 -14.06 -8.73 9.05
C ARG A 269 -14.19 -7.22 9.27
N VAL A 270 -13.93 -6.41 8.24
CA VAL A 270 -14.11 -4.95 8.30
C VAL A 270 -15.59 -4.59 8.44
N ARG A 271 -16.49 -5.23 7.66
CA ARG A 271 -17.94 -5.02 7.78
C ARG A 271 -18.46 -5.40 9.15
N GLU A 272 -18.08 -6.56 9.67
CA GLU A 272 -18.46 -7.03 11.01
C GLU A 272 -18.07 -6.00 12.08
N SER A 273 -16.82 -5.52 12.03
CA SER A 273 -16.29 -4.55 12.99
C SER A 273 -17.05 -3.22 12.92
N ALA A 274 -17.31 -2.72 11.71
CA ALA A 274 -18.03 -1.46 11.52
C ALA A 274 -19.52 -1.56 11.87
N ALA A 275 -20.17 -2.69 11.58
CA ALA A 275 -21.55 -2.95 11.95
C ALA A 275 -21.72 -3.00 13.48
N GLY A 276 -20.80 -3.67 14.18
CA GLY A 276 -20.78 -3.73 15.64
C GLY A 276 -20.66 -2.34 16.29
N ALA A 277 -19.92 -1.43 15.67
CA ALA A 277 -19.79 -0.04 16.11
C ALA A 277 -20.83 0.93 15.49
N GLN A 278 -21.78 0.42 14.69
CA GLN A 278 -22.78 1.21 13.96
C GLN A 278 -22.20 2.33 13.09
N ILE A 279 -21.00 2.11 12.52
CA ILE A 279 -20.31 3.04 11.63
C ILE A 279 -20.77 2.80 10.19
N PRO A 280 -21.34 3.81 9.51
CA PRO A 280 -21.69 3.71 8.09
C PRO A 280 -20.47 3.34 7.25
N THR A 281 -20.60 2.30 6.44
CA THR A 281 -19.49 1.74 5.67
C THR A 281 -19.80 1.73 4.18
N MET A 282 -18.87 2.23 3.37
CA MET A 282 -18.89 2.10 1.91
C MET A 282 -17.78 1.17 1.45
N ILE A 283 -18.07 0.38 0.43
CA ILE A 283 -17.08 -0.53 -0.18
C ILE A 283 -16.83 -0.08 -1.60
N LEU A 284 -15.58 0.25 -1.86
CA LEU A 284 -15.11 0.71 -3.13
C LEU A 284 -14.25 -0.37 -3.77
N THR A 285 -14.86 -1.11 -4.71
CA THR A 285 -14.14 -2.08 -5.53
C THR A 285 -13.55 -1.38 -6.75
N LEU A 286 -12.24 -1.53 -6.92
CA LEU A 286 -11.45 -0.96 -8.00
C LEU A 286 -11.15 -2.04 -9.04
N ASP A 287 -11.25 -1.68 -10.31
CA ASP A 287 -11.09 -2.58 -11.45
C ASP A 287 -10.54 -1.83 -12.68
N GLU A 288 -10.04 -2.56 -13.69
CA GLU A 288 -9.48 -2.02 -14.94
C GLU A 288 -10.44 -1.11 -15.72
N HIS A 289 -11.75 -1.31 -15.51
CA HIS A 289 -12.83 -0.57 -16.15
C HIS A 289 -13.47 0.49 -15.24
N SER A 290 -12.96 0.66 -14.02
CA SER A 290 -13.53 1.61 -13.06
C SER A 290 -13.40 3.04 -13.57
N GLY A 291 -14.53 3.62 -13.99
CA GLY A 291 -14.61 5.01 -14.44
C GLY A 291 -14.62 6.01 -13.27
N GLU A 292 -13.92 7.13 -13.45
CA GLU A 292 -13.80 8.20 -12.46
C GLU A 292 -15.17 8.73 -12.00
N ALA A 293 -16.09 8.98 -12.93
CA ALA A 293 -17.39 9.59 -12.62
C ALA A 293 -18.21 8.76 -11.61
N GLY A 294 -18.24 7.44 -11.77
CA GLY A 294 -18.98 6.54 -10.87
C GLY A 294 -18.40 6.52 -9.46
N LEU A 295 -17.08 6.59 -9.32
CA LEU A 295 -16.42 6.68 -8.02
C LEU A 295 -16.73 8.03 -7.35
N VAL A 296 -16.63 9.12 -8.10
CA VAL A 296 -16.86 10.48 -7.58
C VAL A 296 -18.28 10.63 -7.03
N THR A 297 -19.32 10.27 -7.79
CA THR A 297 -20.71 10.39 -7.35
C THR A 297 -21.00 9.56 -6.10
N ARG A 298 -20.38 8.37 -5.98
CA ARG A 298 -20.52 7.52 -4.79
C ARG A 298 -19.87 8.14 -3.56
N LEU A 299 -18.70 8.78 -3.71
CA LEU A 299 -18.04 9.50 -2.62
C LEU A 299 -18.87 10.69 -2.15
N GLU A 300 -19.37 11.50 -3.08
CA GLU A 300 -20.21 12.67 -2.78
C GLU A 300 -21.46 12.23 -2.00
N ALA A 301 -22.18 11.23 -2.52
CA ALA A 301 -23.37 10.69 -1.85
C ALA A 301 -23.06 10.10 -0.47
N PHE A 302 -21.91 9.45 -0.30
CA PHE A 302 -21.49 8.91 0.99
C PHE A 302 -21.21 10.03 1.99
N VAL A 303 -20.44 11.05 1.60
CA VAL A 303 -20.14 12.20 2.47
C VAL A 303 -21.42 12.96 2.84
N ASP A 304 -22.32 13.20 1.89
CA ASP A 304 -23.61 13.86 2.16
C ASP A 304 -24.47 13.09 3.17
N MET A 305 -24.52 11.77 3.05
CA MET A 305 -25.20 10.89 4.01
C MET A 305 -24.58 11.01 5.42
N LEU A 306 -23.24 11.07 5.53
CA LEU A 306 -22.55 11.27 6.80
C LEU A 306 -22.86 12.63 7.42
N LEU A 307 -22.86 13.70 6.61
CA LEU A 307 -23.21 15.05 7.05
C LEU A 307 -24.62 15.11 7.62
N TRP A 308 -25.57 14.49 6.92
CA TRP A 308 -26.97 14.43 7.35
C TRP A 308 -27.12 13.67 8.68
N ARG A 309 -26.45 12.53 8.83
CA ARG A 309 -26.46 11.74 10.07
C ARG A 309 -25.90 12.53 11.25
N LYS A 310 -24.78 13.24 11.04
CA LYS A 310 -24.14 14.07 12.07
C LYS A 310 -25.02 15.23 12.52
N ARG A 311 -25.70 15.92 11.58
CA ARG A 311 -26.64 17.01 11.90
C ARG A 311 -27.81 16.51 12.77
N ARG A 312 -28.37 15.34 12.46
CA ARG A 312 -29.45 14.73 13.26
C ARG A 312 -29.00 14.36 14.67
N ALA A 313 -27.82 13.78 14.83
CA ALA A 313 -27.28 13.43 16.15
C ALA A 313 -27.07 14.69 17.04
N GLY A 314 -26.59 15.79 16.44
CA GLY A 314 -26.43 17.07 17.14
C GLY A 314 -27.75 17.75 17.52
N SER A 315 -28.82 17.59 16.73
CA SER A 315 -30.14 18.16 17.05
C SER A 315 -30.89 17.43 18.17
N VAL A 316 -30.56 16.15 18.44
CA VAL A 316 -31.24 15.34 19.47
C VAL A 316 -30.61 15.52 20.86
N SER A 317 -29.37 16.01 20.95
CA SER A 317 -28.64 16.22 22.21
C SER A 317 -28.80 17.63 22.80
N GLY A 318 -29.61 18.49 22.16
CA GLY A 318 -29.86 19.88 22.57
C GLY A 318 -31.26 20.16 23.14
N ASN A 319 -32.05 19.12 23.46
CA ASN A 319 -33.35 19.22 24.12
C ASN A 319 -33.33 18.50 25.48
#